data_AF-A0A6I0ETX1-F1
#
_entry.id   AF-A0A6I0ETX1-F1
#
_cell.length_a   1.000
_cell.length_b   1.000
_cell.length_c   1.000
_cell.angle_alpha   90.00
_cell.angle_beta   90.00
_cell.angle_gamma   90.00
#
_symmetry.space_group_name_H-M   'P 1'
#
loop_
_entity.id
_entity.type
_entity.pdbx_description
1 polymer ?
#
loop_
_entity_poly.entity_id
_entity_poly.type
_entity_poly.pdbx_seq_one_letter_code
_entity_poly.pdbx_strand_id
1 'polypeptide(L)'
;MSLQKKTVAIAMAAITAAGAQPALAAEFTFNEKTNADLAKKLKIPVYFAVPASARASLPKDIKTTDKLIDFKHPDALKAQGDVGLRLVVAKRSGLAKRLGQSGLVQTGDILLTFRTEWGGAGAYPNIQMGISHTGFAYVGKDGVVRNLDNPLDGEYVGRGDLTSQHYRTLNYLHIIRPRSLTDAQKANLYAWAKRLNDNSKRVYPSQISFNQDYNAPKFRPGRPLTFVKEFGQIALGQGNSGKPLDLYCSEFVWSLLSLRNCDPAKSDGDFNGSRVPSCIKEPMEPMKATGNVLPNHGRRSYSGLADGPLLVIDQMDLPDDQRRPLLDSIFVENPAGLANMSVGHRKVAEEMQPRFERLKNYYIGMTGRMWQHWRARLIGTGFNWAGIAENYSPTSYLINSLLPANNNNRTMDYVATVVIE
;
A
#
# COMPACT_ATOMS: atom_id res chain seq x y z
N MET A 1 67.89 -44.15 29.75
CA MET A 1 67.10 -44.30 28.50
C MET A 1 65.64 -44.46 28.90
N SER A 2 64.82 -43.42 28.73
CA SER A 2 63.38 -43.45 29.00
C SER A 2 62.68 -42.72 27.84
N LEU A 3 61.93 -43.48 27.05
CA LEU A 3 61.20 -43.00 25.87
C LEU A 3 59.88 -42.35 26.31
N GLN A 4 59.78 -41.04 26.14
CA GLN A 4 58.54 -40.28 26.27
C GLN A 4 57.60 -40.58 25.10
N LYS A 5 56.40 -41.10 25.41
CA LYS A 5 55.29 -41.23 24.47
C LYS A 5 54.69 -39.85 24.19
N LYS A 6 54.67 -39.44 22.91
CA LYS A 6 53.90 -38.29 22.42
C LYS A 6 52.48 -38.74 22.10
N THR A 7 51.50 -38.17 22.80
CA THR A 7 50.07 -38.32 22.47
C THR A 7 49.66 -37.09 21.67
N VAL A 8 49.25 -37.29 20.42
CA VAL A 8 48.68 -36.24 19.56
C VAL A 8 47.20 -36.11 19.91
N ALA A 9 46.79 -34.95 20.42
CA ALA A 9 45.38 -34.62 20.63
C ALA A 9 44.80 -34.02 19.34
N ILE A 10 43.87 -34.74 18.72
CA ILE A 10 43.05 -34.24 17.61
C ILE A 10 41.89 -33.45 18.22
N ALA A 11 41.89 -32.14 18.06
CA ALA A 11 40.76 -31.29 18.42
C ALA A 11 39.67 -31.45 17.36
N MET A 12 38.57 -32.15 17.69
CA MET A 12 37.34 -32.09 16.91
C MET A 12 36.70 -30.73 17.13
N ALA A 13 36.71 -29.89 16.09
CA ALA A 13 35.89 -28.69 16.02
C ALA A 13 34.41 -29.12 15.91
N ALA A 14 33.67 -29.00 17.01
CA ALA A 14 32.22 -29.09 16.98
C ALA A 14 31.67 -27.84 16.26
N ILE A 15 31.28 -28.02 15.00
CA ILE A 15 30.48 -27.04 14.26
C ILE A 15 29.10 -27.03 14.93
N THR A 16 28.86 -26.06 15.81
CA THR A 16 27.51 -25.77 16.30
C THR A 16 26.72 -25.17 15.13
N ALA A 17 25.97 -26.03 14.44
CA ALA A 17 24.86 -25.59 13.61
C ALA A 17 23.90 -24.79 14.50
N ALA A 18 23.86 -23.48 14.31
CA ALA A 18 22.81 -22.63 14.86
C ALA A 18 21.47 -23.06 14.22
N GLY A 19 20.83 -24.07 14.82
CA GLY A 19 19.50 -24.50 14.44
C GLY A 19 18.55 -23.32 14.59
N ALA A 20 17.93 -22.91 13.50
CA ALA A 20 16.82 -21.98 13.53
C ALA A 20 15.75 -22.56 14.46
N GLN A 21 15.48 -21.90 15.58
CA GLN A 21 14.37 -22.28 16.44
C GLN A 21 13.09 -22.31 15.60
N PRO A 22 12.27 -23.38 15.69
CA PRO A 22 11.03 -23.44 14.94
C PRO A 22 10.15 -22.26 15.37
N ALA A 23 9.62 -21.53 14.39
CA ALA A 23 8.67 -20.45 14.66
C ALA A 23 7.43 -21.03 15.34
N LEU A 24 7.10 -20.51 16.53
CA LEU A 24 5.88 -20.85 17.25
C LEU A 24 4.69 -20.14 16.60
N ALA A 25 3.50 -20.73 16.77
CA ALA A 25 2.23 -20.10 16.41
C ALA A 25 2.07 -18.76 17.14
N ALA A 26 1.80 -17.68 16.41
CA ALA A 26 1.58 -16.35 16.98
C ALA A 26 0.26 -15.74 16.48
N GLU A 27 -0.37 -14.94 17.35
CA GLU A 27 -1.57 -14.15 17.06
C GLU A 27 -1.30 -12.67 17.32
N PHE A 28 -2.05 -11.80 16.64
CA PHE A 28 -2.07 -10.37 16.99
C PHE A 28 -2.75 -10.19 18.34
N THR A 29 -2.07 -9.48 19.26
CA THR A 29 -2.57 -9.26 20.62
C THR A 29 -2.43 -7.81 21.04
N PHE A 30 -3.37 -7.35 21.86
CA PHE A 30 -3.30 -6.03 22.48
C PHE A 30 -2.61 -6.12 23.85
N ASN A 31 -1.68 -5.21 24.10
CA ASN A 31 -1.04 -5.04 25.41
C ASN A 31 -0.89 -3.54 25.69
N GLU A 32 -1.45 -3.06 26.81
CA GLU A 32 -1.55 -1.64 27.11
C GLU A 32 -0.19 -0.92 27.20
N LYS A 33 0.78 -1.52 27.90
CA LYS A 33 2.14 -0.97 28.03
C LYS A 33 2.82 -0.88 26.67
N THR A 34 2.79 -1.98 25.92
CA THR A 34 3.37 -2.04 24.57
C THR A 34 2.70 -1.04 23.63
N ASN A 35 1.38 -0.86 23.74
CA ASN A 35 0.62 0.10 22.96
C ASN A 35 1.06 1.54 23.25
N ALA A 36 1.26 1.89 24.53
CA ALA A 36 1.72 3.22 24.93
C ALA A 36 3.15 3.51 24.42
N ASP A 37 4.04 2.53 24.46
CA ASP A 37 5.41 2.67 23.95
C ASP A 37 5.42 2.82 22.41
N LEU A 38 4.60 2.03 21.71
CA LEU A 38 4.44 2.15 20.27
C LEU A 38 3.78 3.47 19.85
N ALA A 39 2.81 3.97 20.61
CA ALA A 39 2.17 5.26 20.33
C ALA A 39 3.21 6.40 20.32
N LYS A 40 4.14 6.39 21.28
CA LYS A 40 5.25 7.35 21.35
C LYS A 40 6.22 7.21 20.18
N LYS A 41 6.51 5.97 19.77
CA LYS A 41 7.41 5.67 18.64
C LYS A 41 6.82 6.04 17.29
N LEU A 42 5.54 5.71 17.07
CA LEU A 42 4.84 5.98 15.82
C LEU A 42 4.54 7.47 15.67
N LYS A 43 4.02 8.12 16.72
CA LYS A 43 3.65 9.54 16.72
C LYS A 43 2.85 9.95 15.47
N ILE A 44 1.89 9.12 15.08
CA ILE A 44 1.03 9.35 13.93
C ILE A 44 -0.27 10.03 14.37
N PRO A 45 -0.93 10.81 13.50
CA PRO A 45 -2.31 11.21 13.71
C PRO A 45 -3.27 10.00 13.63
N VAL A 46 -4.43 10.08 14.27
CA VAL A 46 -5.42 9.00 14.26
C VAL A 46 -5.87 8.62 12.85
N TYR A 47 -5.96 9.59 11.95
CA TYR A 47 -6.35 9.40 10.56
C TYR A 47 -5.26 8.76 9.67
N PHE A 48 -4.11 8.38 10.24
CA PHE A 48 -3.12 7.49 9.58
C PHE A 48 -3.33 6.01 9.98
N ALA A 49 -4.17 5.75 10.99
CA ALA A 49 -4.58 4.40 11.35
C ALA A 49 -5.76 3.94 10.46
N VAL A 50 -6.24 2.72 10.71
CA VAL A 50 -7.38 2.15 9.98
C VAL A 50 -8.46 1.64 10.93
N PRO A 51 -9.74 1.68 10.56
CA PRO A 51 -10.79 1.02 11.31
C PRO A 51 -10.61 -0.50 11.26
N ALA A 52 -11.05 -1.21 12.29
CA ALA A 52 -11.01 -2.67 12.35
C ALA A 52 -11.71 -3.34 11.17
N SER A 53 -12.77 -2.71 10.65
CA SER A 53 -13.52 -3.16 9.47
C SER A 53 -12.67 -3.22 8.20
N ALA A 54 -11.57 -2.46 8.10
CA ALA A 54 -10.66 -2.50 6.95
C ALA A 54 -9.69 -3.70 6.97
N ARG A 55 -9.54 -4.36 8.13
CA ARG A 55 -8.53 -5.40 8.34
C ARG A 55 -8.93 -6.71 7.61
N ALA A 56 -7.98 -7.33 6.93
CA ALA A 56 -8.14 -8.63 6.30
C ALA A 56 -8.36 -9.73 7.37
N SER A 57 -9.10 -10.78 7.03
CA SER A 57 -9.12 -11.99 7.84
C SER A 57 -7.78 -12.72 7.71
N LEU A 58 -7.13 -12.99 8.85
CA LEU A 58 -5.85 -13.70 8.90
C LEU A 58 -6.01 -15.03 9.65
N PRO A 59 -5.20 -16.05 9.32
CA PRO A 59 -5.12 -17.26 10.13
C PRO A 59 -4.78 -16.94 11.59
N LYS A 60 -5.30 -17.76 12.50
CA LYS A 60 -4.98 -17.68 13.93
C LYS A 60 -3.56 -18.19 14.24
N ASP A 61 -3.11 -19.22 13.55
CA ASP A 61 -1.75 -19.75 13.72
C ASP A 61 -0.81 -19.15 12.65
N ILE A 62 -0.22 -17.98 12.94
CA ILE A 62 0.80 -17.36 12.09
C ILE A 62 2.17 -17.81 12.58
N LYS A 63 2.87 -18.58 11.75
CA LYS A 63 4.22 -19.07 12.08
C LYS A 63 5.25 -17.98 11.83
N THR A 64 5.63 -17.26 12.88
CA THR A 64 6.66 -16.22 12.81
C THR A 64 7.41 -16.07 14.12
N THR A 65 8.61 -15.51 14.04
CA THR A 65 9.39 -15.05 15.21
C THR A 65 9.24 -13.55 15.46
N ASP A 66 8.55 -12.83 14.58
CA ASP A 66 8.28 -11.40 14.70
C ASP A 66 7.13 -11.16 15.71
N LYS A 67 7.09 -9.97 16.33
CA LYS A 67 6.02 -9.65 17.29
C LYS A 67 4.78 -9.17 16.55
N LEU A 68 3.63 -9.75 16.87
CA LEU A 68 2.33 -9.41 16.29
C LEU A 68 1.48 -8.65 17.31
N ILE A 69 1.18 -7.38 17.01
CA ILE A 69 0.56 -6.45 17.98
C ILE A 69 -0.67 -5.80 17.35
N ASP A 70 -1.81 -5.88 18.02
CA ASP A 70 -2.95 -5.03 17.72
C ASP A 70 -2.75 -3.68 18.42
N PHE A 71 -2.31 -2.68 17.66
CA PHE A 71 -2.14 -1.31 18.12
C PHE A 71 -3.46 -0.55 18.05
N LYS A 72 -3.88 0.06 19.15
CA LYS A 72 -5.02 0.98 19.23
C LYS A 72 -4.51 2.41 19.35
N HIS A 73 -5.03 3.29 18.49
CA HIS A 73 -4.62 4.69 18.52
C HIS A 73 -5.11 5.36 19.83
N PRO A 74 -4.28 6.19 20.51
CA PRO A 74 -4.69 6.85 21.75
C PRO A 74 -6.03 7.61 21.66
N ASP A 75 -6.23 8.38 20.59
CA ASP A 75 -7.47 9.13 20.35
C ASP A 75 -8.70 8.23 20.12
N ALA A 76 -8.49 6.96 19.79
CA ALA A 76 -9.56 5.98 19.57
C ALA A 76 -9.87 5.13 20.82
N LEU A 77 -9.07 5.21 21.90
CA LEU A 77 -9.28 4.37 23.09
C LEU A 77 -10.61 4.61 23.79
N LYS A 78 -11.14 5.83 23.70
CA LYS A 78 -12.45 6.22 24.28
C LYS A 78 -13.55 6.37 23.22
N ALA A 79 -13.23 6.14 21.95
CA ALA A 79 -14.17 6.19 20.86
C ALA A 79 -15.06 4.93 20.86
N GLN A 80 -16.21 4.98 20.19
CA GLN A 80 -17.02 3.76 20.02
C GLN A 80 -16.42 2.83 18.96
N GLY A 81 -15.80 3.41 17.93
CA GLY A 81 -15.12 2.66 16.88
C GLY A 81 -13.72 2.18 17.24
N ASP A 82 -13.35 0.98 16.76
CA ASP A 82 -11.98 0.46 16.84
C ASP A 82 -11.13 0.98 15.67
N VAL A 83 -10.26 1.96 15.96
CA VAL A 83 -9.28 2.51 15.02
C VAL A 83 -7.86 2.25 15.52
N GLY A 84 -7.03 1.67 14.64
CA GLY A 84 -5.71 1.18 15.01
C GLY A 84 -4.94 0.56 13.84
N LEU A 85 -3.86 -0.15 14.14
CA LEU A 85 -3.02 -0.84 13.15
C LEU A 85 -2.71 -2.26 13.65
N ARG A 86 -2.56 -3.20 12.72
CA ARG A 86 -1.92 -4.49 13.00
C ARG A 86 -0.44 -4.35 12.76
N LEU A 87 0.37 -4.38 13.81
CA LEU A 87 1.80 -4.18 13.69
C LEU A 87 2.55 -5.51 13.70
N VAL A 88 3.43 -5.69 12.71
CA VAL A 88 4.43 -6.75 12.66
C VAL A 88 5.76 -6.10 12.99
N VAL A 89 6.21 -6.20 14.24
CA VAL A 89 7.50 -5.64 14.65
C VAL A 89 8.59 -6.66 14.35
N ALA A 90 9.42 -6.34 13.36
CA ALA A 90 10.34 -7.29 12.74
C ALA A 90 11.73 -6.70 12.60
N LYS A 91 12.76 -7.54 12.81
CA LYS A 91 14.15 -7.15 12.53
C LYS A 91 14.40 -7.12 11.03
N ARG A 92 15.18 -6.14 10.57
CA ARG A 92 15.52 -6.00 9.14
C ARG A 92 16.18 -7.25 8.56
N SER A 93 17.12 -7.85 9.30
CA SER A 93 17.81 -9.08 8.86
C SER A 93 16.81 -10.21 8.67
N GLY A 94 16.79 -10.83 7.49
CA GLY A 94 15.89 -11.95 7.17
C GLY A 94 14.41 -11.62 7.04
N LEU A 95 14.04 -10.33 7.05
CA LEU A 95 12.64 -9.85 7.01
C LEU A 95 11.82 -10.47 5.88
N ALA A 96 12.31 -10.37 4.64
CA ALA A 96 11.60 -10.85 3.45
C ALA A 96 11.28 -12.36 3.52
N LYS A 97 12.19 -13.16 4.07
CA LYS A 97 11.99 -14.60 4.25
C LYS A 97 10.92 -14.88 5.31
N ARG A 98 10.97 -14.21 6.47
CA ARG A 98 9.99 -14.42 7.54
C ARG A 98 8.59 -13.97 7.13
N LEU A 99 8.46 -12.84 6.43
CA LEU A 99 7.17 -12.37 5.91
C LEU A 99 6.55 -13.35 4.92
N GLY A 100 7.36 -13.97 4.05
CA GLY A 100 6.88 -14.93 3.07
C GLY A 100 6.51 -16.27 3.69
N GLN A 101 7.36 -16.79 4.59
CA GLN A 101 7.12 -18.07 5.26
C GLN A 101 5.95 -18.04 6.25
N SER A 102 5.67 -16.88 6.85
CA SER A 102 4.52 -16.71 7.75
C SER A 102 3.18 -16.61 7.02
N GLY A 103 3.19 -16.40 5.70
CA GLY A 103 1.98 -16.17 4.90
C GLY A 103 1.32 -14.80 5.14
N LEU A 104 1.94 -13.93 5.93
CA LEU A 104 1.52 -12.54 6.14
C LEU A 104 1.58 -11.76 4.83
N VAL A 105 2.61 -11.99 4.02
CA VAL A 105 2.70 -11.49 2.64
C VAL A 105 2.46 -12.64 1.67
N GLN A 106 1.64 -12.38 0.66
CA GLN A 106 1.30 -13.30 -0.42
C GLN A 106 1.57 -12.66 -1.78
N THR A 107 1.74 -13.49 -2.81
CA THR A 107 1.79 -12.99 -4.18
C THR A 107 0.50 -12.27 -4.53
N GLY A 108 0.62 -11.04 -5.03
CA GLY A 108 -0.51 -10.17 -5.32
C GLY A 108 -0.69 -9.05 -4.29
N ASP A 109 -0.06 -9.15 -3.11
CA ASP A 109 -0.11 -8.08 -2.12
C ASP A 109 0.61 -6.83 -2.62
N ILE A 110 0.18 -5.69 -2.11
CA ILE A 110 0.66 -4.36 -2.42
C ILE A 110 1.41 -3.83 -1.20
N LEU A 111 2.60 -3.29 -1.41
CA LEU A 111 3.47 -2.76 -0.37
C LEU A 111 3.42 -1.23 -0.44
N LEU A 112 2.80 -0.58 0.56
CA LEU A 112 2.73 0.88 0.62
C LEU A 112 3.73 1.41 1.61
N THR A 113 4.65 2.23 1.15
CA THR A 113 5.60 2.90 2.03
C THR A 113 4.87 3.86 2.95
N PHE A 114 5.16 3.77 4.25
CA PHE A 114 4.47 4.56 5.28
C PHE A 114 5.46 5.47 5.99
N ARG A 115 5.21 6.78 5.91
CA ARG A 115 6.04 7.87 6.42
C ARG A 115 5.33 8.50 7.60
N THR A 116 5.66 8.06 8.81
CA THR A 116 5.04 8.59 10.03
C THR A 116 5.36 10.07 10.22
N GLU A 117 6.52 10.51 9.74
CA GLU A 117 7.01 11.89 9.75
C GLU A 117 6.19 12.86 8.89
N TRP A 118 5.32 12.36 8.01
CA TRP A 118 4.38 13.18 7.24
C TRP A 118 3.17 13.61 8.07
N GLY A 119 2.91 12.94 9.20
CA GLY A 119 1.78 13.25 10.06
C GLY A 119 1.85 14.67 10.61
N GLY A 120 0.86 15.50 10.30
CA GLY A 120 0.83 16.90 10.73
C GLY A 120 1.78 17.83 9.96
N ALA A 121 2.24 17.43 8.78
CA ALA A 121 3.09 18.24 7.91
C ALA A 121 2.29 19.15 6.94
N GLY A 122 0.96 19.15 7.01
CA GLY A 122 0.06 19.93 6.17
C GLY A 122 -1.06 19.10 5.56
N ALA A 123 -2.00 19.74 4.86
CA ALA A 123 -3.18 19.06 4.33
C ALA A 123 -2.84 17.96 3.32
N TYR A 124 -1.93 18.22 2.37
CA TYR A 124 -1.52 17.23 1.37
C TYR A 124 -0.99 15.92 1.99
N PRO A 125 0.08 15.93 2.83
CA PRO A 125 0.59 14.69 3.43
C PRO A 125 -0.44 14.01 4.34
N ASN A 126 -1.30 14.79 4.99
CA ASN A 126 -2.37 14.24 5.82
C ASN A 126 -3.42 13.49 4.99
N ILE A 127 -3.83 14.04 3.84
CA ILE A 127 -4.75 13.40 2.89
C ILE A 127 -4.13 12.15 2.27
N GLN A 128 -2.83 12.14 2.00
CA GLN A 128 -2.13 10.95 1.53
C GLN A 128 -1.95 9.87 2.62
N MET A 129 -2.34 10.15 3.86
CA MET A 129 -2.22 9.24 5.01
C MET A 129 -0.78 8.74 5.23
N GLY A 130 0.21 9.59 4.94
CA GLY A 130 1.64 9.24 5.06
C GLY A 130 2.14 8.24 4.02
N ILE A 131 1.37 7.95 2.96
CA ILE A 131 1.78 7.02 1.92
C ILE A 131 2.50 7.77 0.79
N SER A 132 3.73 7.34 0.49
CA SER A 132 4.58 8.01 -0.52
C SER A 132 4.82 7.22 -1.81
N HIS A 133 4.73 5.89 -1.73
CA HIS A 133 5.15 4.99 -2.81
C HIS A 133 4.46 3.63 -2.65
N THR A 134 4.32 2.90 -3.76
CA THR A 134 3.72 1.56 -3.78
C THR A 134 4.53 0.59 -4.62
N GLY A 135 4.60 -0.65 -4.15
CA GLY A 135 5.27 -1.75 -4.81
C GLY A 135 4.40 -3.00 -4.87
N PHE A 136 4.72 -3.92 -5.76
CA PHE A 136 4.05 -5.22 -5.88
C PHE A 136 4.85 -6.31 -5.17
N ALA A 137 4.20 -7.10 -4.32
CA ALA A 137 4.81 -8.25 -3.65
C ALA A 137 4.54 -9.57 -4.38
N TYR A 138 5.59 -10.38 -4.53
CA TYR A 138 5.47 -11.79 -4.92
C TYR A 138 6.35 -12.68 -4.06
N VAL A 139 5.88 -13.89 -3.74
CA VAL A 139 6.65 -14.85 -2.95
C VAL A 139 7.36 -15.80 -3.91
N GLY A 140 8.69 -15.83 -3.81
CA GLY A 140 9.54 -16.74 -4.57
C GLY A 140 9.30 -18.20 -4.19
N LYS A 141 9.73 -19.14 -5.05
CA LYS A 141 9.72 -20.58 -4.72
C LYS A 141 10.59 -20.92 -3.50
N ASP A 142 11.54 -20.05 -3.18
CA ASP A 142 12.40 -20.07 -1.99
C ASP A 142 11.68 -19.59 -0.70
N GLY A 143 10.41 -19.17 -0.81
CA GLY A 143 9.61 -18.62 0.29
C GLY A 143 9.99 -17.19 0.67
N VAL A 144 10.80 -16.51 -0.14
CA VAL A 144 11.25 -15.13 0.11
C VAL A 144 10.29 -14.15 -0.57
N VAL A 145 9.82 -13.15 0.18
CA VAL A 145 9.07 -12.02 -0.38
C VAL A 145 9.98 -11.21 -1.28
N ARG A 146 9.46 -10.90 -2.46
CA ARG A 146 10.11 -10.05 -3.44
C ARG A 146 9.25 -8.86 -3.78
N ASN A 147 9.88 -7.72 -4.08
CA ASN A 147 9.21 -6.50 -4.51
C ASN A 147 9.49 -6.19 -5.98
N LEU A 148 8.53 -5.55 -6.62
CA LEU A 148 8.63 -5.01 -7.96
C LEU A 148 7.91 -3.67 -8.02
N ASP A 149 8.66 -2.63 -8.39
CA ASP A 149 8.22 -1.23 -8.30
C ASP A 149 8.51 -0.52 -9.62
N ASN A 150 7.93 0.67 -9.81
CA ASN A 150 8.37 1.60 -10.84
C ASN A 150 8.83 2.90 -10.18
N PRO A 151 10.09 3.35 -10.34
CA PRO A 151 11.15 2.84 -11.23
C PRO A 151 11.60 1.37 -11.05
N LEU A 152 11.91 0.66 -12.13
CA LEU A 152 12.48 -0.71 -12.06
C LEU A 152 14.02 -0.70 -11.94
N ASP A 153 14.57 0.20 -11.15
CA ASP A 153 16.01 0.41 -11.04
C ASP A 153 16.63 -0.22 -9.77
N GLY A 154 17.91 0.03 -9.56
CA GLY A 154 18.64 -0.46 -8.39
C GLY A 154 18.21 0.18 -7.06
N GLU A 155 17.64 1.39 -7.09
CA GLU A 155 17.18 2.12 -5.90
C GLU A 155 15.90 1.50 -5.35
N TYR A 156 14.96 1.14 -6.23
CA TYR A 156 13.63 0.66 -5.86
C TYR A 156 13.51 -0.86 -5.88
N VAL A 157 14.01 -1.52 -6.92
CA VAL A 157 13.94 -2.98 -7.05
C VAL A 157 15.21 -3.64 -6.52
N GLY A 158 16.40 -3.19 -6.91
CA GLY A 158 17.66 -3.77 -6.45
C GLY A 158 17.74 -5.28 -6.75
N ARG A 159 17.96 -6.11 -5.72
CA ARG A 159 17.89 -7.59 -5.81
C ARG A 159 16.46 -8.14 -5.78
N GLY A 160 15.48 -7.27 -5.54
CA GLY A 160 14.06 -7.57 -5.49
C GLY A 160 13.63 -8.28 -4.22
N ASP A 161 14.40 -8.30 -3.13
CA ASP A 161 14.11 -9.01 -1.87
C ASP A 161 13.93 -8.04 -0.69
N LEU A 162 13.34 -6.86 -0.94
CA LEU A 162 13.22 -5.76 0.03
C LEU A 162 14.57 -5.23 0.53
N THR A 163 15.63 -5.41 -0.25
CA THR A 163 16.99 -4.91 0.07
C THR A 163 17.48 -3.81 -0.85
N SER A 164 16.64 -3.22 -1.70
CA SER A 164 17.02 -2.03 -2.44
C SER A 164 17.22 -0.83 -1.48
N GLN A 165 17.86 0.24 -1.95
CA GLN A 165 18.14 1.42 -1.12
C GLN A 165 16.86 2.01 -0.53
N HIS A 166 15.79 2.05 -1.34
CA HIS A 166 14.48 2.51 -0.92
C HIS A 166 14.00 1.72 0.31
N TYR A 167 13.95 0.38 0.25
CA TYR A 167 13.47 -0.44 1.36
C TYR A 167 14.43 -0.53 2.55
N ARG A 168 15.75 -0.39 2.33
CA ARG A 168 16.76 -0.39 3.41
C ARG A 168 16.61 0.79 4.36
N THR A 169 16.08 1.91 3.89
CA THR A 169 15.92 3.14 4.67
C THR A 169 14.50 3.33 5.20
N LEU A 170 13.54 2.50 4.75
CA LEU A 170 12.17 2.49 5.28
C LEU A 170 12.12 1.89 6.68
N ASN A 171 11.36 2.55 7.56
CA ASN A 171 11.03 2.03 8.89
C ASN A 171 9.65 1.39 8.94
N TYR A 172 8.74 1.76 8.02
CA TYR A 172 7.37 1.27 8.04
C TYR A 172 6.85 0.95 6.64
N LEU A 173 6.03 -0.10 6.57
CA LEU A 173 5.45 -0.61 5.32
C LEU A 173 4.04 -1.14 5.60
N HIS A 174 3.01 -0.59 4.95
CA HIS A 174 1.70 -1.24 4.95
C HIS A 174 1.67 -2.36 3.91
N ILE A 175 0.93 -3.43 4.23
CA ILE A 175 0.60 -4.52 3.34
C ILE A 175 -0.90 -4.43 3.05
N ILE A 176 -1.27 -4.27 1.79
CA ILE A 176 -2.65 -4.27 1.31
C ILE A 176 -2.85 -5.50 0.43
N ARG A 177 -3.97 -6.19 0.58
CA ARG A 177 -4.28 -7.43 -0.14
C ARG A 177 -5.48 -7.26 -1.04
N PRO A 178 -5.37 -7.54 -2.36
CA PRO A 178 -6.53 -7.70 -3.21
C PRO A 178 -7.40 -8.87 -2.75
N ARG A 179 -8.70 -8.65 -2.69
CA ARG A 179 -9.69 -9.64 -2.24
C ARG A 179 -9.84 -10.74 -3.28
N SER A 180 -10.04 -11.96 -2.79
CA SER A 180 -10.51 -13.10 -3.58
C SER A 180 -9.61 -13.48 -4.77
N LEU A 181 -8.30 -13.23 -4.69
CA LEU A 181 -7.35 -13.77 -5.67
C LEU A 181 -7.34 -15.30 -5.59
N THR A 182 -7.67 -15.96 -6.69
CA THR A 182 -7.57 -17.42 -6.83
C THR A 182 -6.11 -17.86 -6.94
N ASP A 183 -5.83 -19.14 -6.67
CA ASP A 183 -4.48 -19.67 -6.82
C ASP A 183 -3.95 -19.54 -8.26
N ALA A 184 -4.82 -19.70 -9.26
CA ALA A 184 -4.49 -19.47 -10.66
C ALA A 184 -4.13 -17.99 -10.92
N GLN A 185 -4.88 -17.04 -10.36
CA GLN A 185 -4.56 -15.62 -10.48
C GLN A 185 -3.24 -15.27 -9.79
N LYS A 186 -2.97 -15.82 -8.60
CA LYS A 186 -1.68 -15.66 -7.91
C LYS A 186 -0.53 -16.23 -8.73
N ALA A 187 -0.72 -17.39 -9.35
CA ALA A 187 0.28 -18.01 -10.23
C ALA A 187 0.57 -17.17 -11.48
N ASN A 188 -0.47 -16.61 -12.12
CA ASN A 188 -0.32 -15.69 -13.24
C ASN A 188 0.47 -14.44 -12.83
N LEU A 189 0.07 -13.80 -11.74
CA LEU A 189 0.75 -12.61 -11.22
C LEU A 189 2.22 -12.89 -10.85
N TYR A 190 2.51 -14.04 -10.24
CA TYR A 190 3.88 -14.48 -10.01
C TYR A 190 4.68 -14.55 -11.32
N ALA A 191 4.12 -15.18 -12.36
CA ALA A 191 4.80 -15.35 -13.63
C ALA A 191 5.06 -14.00 -14.33
N TRP A 192 4.10 -13.08 -14.32
CA TRP A 192 4.26 -11.72 -14.82
C TRP A 192 5.34 -10.94 -14.06
N ALA A 193 5.25 -10.91 -12.72
CA ALA A 193 6.19 -10.19 -11.87
C ALA A 193 7.62 -10.73 -12.03
N LYS A 194 7.79 -12.06 -12.06
CA LYS A 194 9.08 -12.69 -12.27
C LYS A 194 9.69 -12.31 -13.63
N ARG A 195 8.89 -12.36 -14.70
CA ARG A 195 9.34 -12.04 -16.05
C ARG A 195 9.80 -10.58 -16.15
N LEU A 196 9.05 -9.65 -15.56
CA LEU A 196 9.43 -8.23 -15.48
C LEU A 196 10.72 -8.04 -14.66
N ASN A 197 10.82 -8.67 -13.49
CA ASN A 197 12.00 -8.55 -12.63
C ASN A 197 13.27 -9.09 -13.31
N ASP A 198 13.20 -10.25 -13.95
CA ASP A 198 14.32 -10.86 -14.68
C ASP A 198 14.79 -9.98 -15.87
N ASN A 199 13.90 -9.13 -16.39
CA ASN A 199 14.15 -8.26 -17.54
C ASN A 199 14.24 -6.77 -17.17
N SER A 200 14.31 -6.41 -15.89
CA SER A 200 14.17 -5.02 -15.42
C SER A 200 15.12 -4.05 -16.13
N LYS A 201 16.40 -4.43 -16.29
CA LYS A 201 17.42 -3.65 -16.99
C LYS A 201 17.17 -3.43 -18.49
N ARG A 202 16.42 -4.32 -19.13
CA ARG A 202 16.03 -4.22 -20.55
C ARG A 202 14.75 -3.41 -20.73
N VAL A 203 13.86 -3.47 -19.72
CA VAL A 203 12.57 -2.80 -19.73
C VAL A 203 12.69 -1.34 -19.30
N TYR A 204 13.48 -1.04 -18.27
CA TYR A 204 13.59 0.31 -17.72
C TYR A 204 14.95 0.96 -18.05
N PRO A 205 14.98 2.25 -18.44
CA PRO A 205 13.83 3.16 -18.64
C PRO A 205 13.27 3.14 -20.08
N SER A 206 13.79 2.28 -20.97
CA SER A 206 13.56 2.38 -22.43
C SER A 206 12.17 1.95 -22.91
N GLN A 207 11.51 1.04 -22.19
CA GLN A 207 10.18 0.53 -22.54
C GLN A 207 9.12 0.91 -21.52
N ILE A 208 9.48 0.89 -20.23
CA ILE A 208 8.69 1.48 -19.15
C ILE A 208 9.55 2.56 -18.51
N SER A 209 8.98 3.73 -18.28
CA SER A 209 9.64 4.83 -17.59
C SER A 209 8.81 5.29 -16.41
N PHE A 210 9.39 6.18 -15.59
CA PHE A 210 8.67 6.77 -14.47
C PHE A 210 8.00 8.08 -14.90
N ASN A 211 6.67 8.13 -14.77
CA ASN A 211 5.92 9.37 -15.01
C ASN A 211 6.07 10.30 -13.80
N GLN A 212 6.63 11.50 -14.00
CA GLN A 212 6.80 12.49 -12.93
C GLN A 212 5.60 13.44 -12.80
N ASP A 213 4.71 13.48 -13.80
CA ASP A 213 3.52 14.33 -13.77
C ASP A 213 2.33 13.55 -13.20
N TYR A 214 2.18 13.57 -11.88
CA TYR A 214 1.10 12.86 -11.16
C TYR A 214 -0.33 13.30 -11.53
N ASN A 215 -0.50 14.35 -12.33
CA ASN A 215 -1.80 14.83 -12.80
C ASN A 215 -2.23 14.23 -14.15
N ALA A 216 -1.39 13.38 -14.78
CA ALA A 216 -1.62 12.84 -16.12
C ALA A 216 -1.73 11.30 -16.16
N PRO A 217 -2.67 10.67 -15.40
CA PRO A 217 -2.78 9.21 -15.35
C PRO A 217 -3.08 8.61 -16.74
N LYS A 218 -2.64 7.36 -16.97
CA LYS A 218 -2.87 6.67 -18.24
C LYS A 218 -4.29 6.19 -18.42
N PHE A 219 -4.99 5.92 -17.32
CA PHE A 219 -6.41 5.55 -17.38
C PHE A 219 -7.26 6.73 -17.86
N ARG A 220 -8.24 6.41 -18.70
CA ARG A 220 -9.25 7.36 -19.18
C ARG A 220 -10.63 6.71 -19.11
N PRO A 221 -11.61 7.30 -18.42
CA PRO A 221 -12.96 6.74 -18.33
C PRO A 221 -13.55 6.44 -19.71
N GLY A 222 -14.18 5.26 -19.84
CA GLY A 222 -14.82 4.83 -21.09
C GLY A 222 -13.87 4.52 -22.25
N ARG A 223 -12.55 4.49 -22.03
CA ARG A 223 -11.55 4.09 -23.02
C ARG A 223 -11.04 2.67 -22.76
N PRO A 224 -10.68 1.90 -23.81
CA PRO A 224 -10.07 0.59 -23.62
C PRO A 224 -8.75 0.68 -22.85
N LEU A 225 -8.41 -0.37 -22.09
CA LEU A 225 -7.17 -0.50 -21.31
C LEU A 225 -5.95 -0.81 -22.20
N THR A 226 -5.74 -0.01 -23.25
CA THR A 226 -4.63 -0.20 -24.20
C THR A 226 -3.27 -0.09 -23.53
N PHE A 227 -3.12 0.77 -22.53
CA PHE A 227 -1.86 0.92 -21.79
C PHE A 227 -1.51 -0.36 -21.00
N VAL A 228 -2.50 -1.08 -20.47
CA VAL A 228 -2.26 -2.37 -19.79
C VAL A 228 -1.88 -3.46 -20.78
N LYS A 229 -2.48 -3.43 -21.98
CA LYS A 229 -2.05 -4.31 -23.06
C LYS A 229 -0.60 -4.04 -23.45
N GLU A 230 -0.22 -2.77 -23.65
CA GLU A 230 1.16 -2.39 -23.95
C GLU A 230 2.12 -2.81 -22.83
N PHE A 231 1.72 -2.63 -21.56
CA PHE A 231 2.45 -3.16 -20.41
C PHE A 231 2.66 -4.68 -20.50
N GLY A 232 1.62 -5.43 -20.87
CA GLY A 232 1.71 -6.88 -21.10
C GLY A 232 2.62 -7.26 -22.27
N GLN A 233 2.56 -6.54 -23.39
CA GLN A 233 3.44 -6.72 -24.55
C GLN A 233 4.91 -6.52 -24.18
N ILE A 234 5.22 -5.44 -23.43
CA ILE A 234 6.55 -5.17 -22.91
C ILE A 234 7.01 -6.31 -22.00
N ALA A 235 6.16 -6.73 -21.06
CA ALA A 235 6.48 -7.83 -20.16
C ALA A 235 6.76 -9.13 -20.93
N LEU A 236 5.99 -9.44 -21.99
CA LEU A 236 6.20 -10.60 -22.88
C LEU A 236 7.48 -10.49 -23.72
N GLY A 237 8.09 -9.31 -23.80
CA GLY A 237 9.27 -9.04 -24.63
C GLY A 237 8.94 -8.74 -26.09
N GLN A 238 7.67 -8.44 -26.40
CA GLN A 238 7.19 -8.07 -27.73
C GLN A 238 7.54 -6.61 -28.09
N GLY A 239 8.05 -5.82 -27.12
CA GLY A 239 8.47 -4.43 -27.32
C GLY A 239 7.37 -3.41 -27.00
N ASN A 240 7.63 -2.14 -27.32
CA ASN A 240 6.72 -1.02 -27.17
C ASN A 240 6.51 -0.29 -28.50
N SER A 241 5.48 0.56 -28.58
CA SER A 241 5.07 1.27 -29.81
C SER A 241 5.95 2.48 -30.18
N GLY A 242 7.20 2.53 -29.67
CA GLY A 242 8.21 3.54 -29.98
C GLY A 242 8.54 4.48 -28.81
N LYS A 243 7.55 4.90 -28.02
CA LYS A 243 7.80 5.67 -26.78
C LYS A 243 7.71 4.77 -25.55
N PRO A 244 8.51 5.03 -24.49
CA PRO A 244 8.32 4.35 -23.23
C PRO A 244 6.90 4.52 -22.71
N LEU A 245 6.34 3.47 -22.14
CA LEU A 245 5.12 3.53 -21.36
C LEU A 245 5.45 4.13 -19.99
N ASP A 246 5.23 5.42 -19.84
CA ASP A 246 5.47 6.12 -18.56
C ASP A 246 4.38 5.76 -17.56
N LEU A 247 4.74 5.29 -16.36
CA LEU A 247 3.77 4.91 -15.33
C LEU A 247 4.19 5.51 -13.99
N TYR A 248 3.26 5.88 -13.12
CA TYR A 248 3.60 6.03 -11.69
C TYR A 248 3.87 4.64 -11.07
N CYS A 249 4.42 4.63 -9.86
CA CYS A 249 4.56 3.41 -9.06
C CYS A 249 3.23 2.66 -8.90
N SER A 250 2.14 3.39 -8.66
CA SER A 250 0.81 2.80 -8.52
C SER A 250 0.17 2.38 -9.83
N GLU A 251 0.43 3.08 -10.94
CA GLU A 251 -0.06 2.64 -12.25
C GLU A 251 0.58 1.34 -12.70
N PHE A 252 1.87 1.18 -12.37
CA PHE A 252 2.59 -0.06 -12.60
C PHE A 252 1.94 -1.22 -11.84
N VAL A 253 1.71 -1.06 -10.53
CA VAL A 253 1.05 -2.09 -9.70
C VAL A 253 -0.38 -2.37 -10.18
N TRP A 254 -1.14 -1.34 -10.52
CA TRP A 254 -2.51 -1.48 -11.07
C TRP A 254 -2.51 -2.24 -12.40
N SER A 255 -1.56 -1.95 -13.30
CA SER A 255 -1.43 -2.63 -14.58
C SER A 255 -1.06 -4.09 -14.40
N LEU A 256 -0.13 -4.40 -13.49
CA LEU A 256 0.25 -5.78 -13.18
C LEU A 256 -0.93 -6.57 -12.60
N LEU A 257 -1.67 -6.01 -11.64
CA LEU A 257 -2.88 -6.63 -11.08
C LEU A 257 -3.99 -6.81 -12.12
N SER A 258 -4.02 -5.98 -13.16
CA SER A 258 -4.97 -6.10 -14.26
C SER A 258 -4.73 -7.33 -15.14
N LEU A 259 -3.52 -7.90 -15.10
CA LEU A 259 -3.12 -9.11 -15.82
C LEU A 259 -3.42 -10.41 -15.05
N ARG A 260 -4.04 -10.35 -13.86
CA ARG A 260 -4.28 -11.54 -13.00
C ARG A 260 -5.02 -12.69 -13.70
N ASN A 261 -5.90 -12.40 -14.66
CA ASN A 261 -6.62 -13.44 -15.40
C ASN A 261 -5.92 -13.86 -16.70
N CYS A 262 -4.80 -13.23 -17.05
CA CYS A 262 -4.03 -13.53 -18.26
C CYS A 262 -2.90 -14.48 -17.90
N ASP A 263 -2.89 -15.68 -18.49
CA ASP A 263 -1.79 -16.63 -18.33
C ASP A 263 -0.67 -16.25 -19.32
N PRO A 264 0.50 -15.76 -18.85
CA PRO A 264 1.57 -15.33 -19.76
C PRO A 264 2.14 -16.45 -20.62
N ALA A 265 1.89 -17.72 -20.29
CA ALA A 265 2.32 -18.86 -21.11
C ALA A 265 1.30 -19.23 -22.20
N LYS A 266 0.04 -18.83 -22.08
CA LYS A 266 -1.05 -19.22 -23.00
C LYS A 266 -1.67 -18.06 -23.76
N SER A 267 -1.66 -16.87 -23.18
CA SER A 267 -2.32 -15.68 -23.72
C SER A 267 -1.40 -14.81 -24.58
N ASP A 268 -0.15 -15.21 -24.84
CA ASP A 268 0.84 -14.43 -25.60
C ASP A 268 0.31 -13.93 -26.96
N GLY A 269 -0.39 -14.81 -27.68
CA GLY A 269 -1.02 -14.50 -28.96
C GLY A 269 -2.13 -13.44 -28.88
N ASP A 270 -2.84 -13.35 -27.75
CA ASP A 270 -3.93 -12.37 -27.56
C ASP A 270 -3.39 -10.93 -27.53
N PHE A 271 -2.14 -10.73 -27.09
CA PHE A 271 -1.49 -9.43 -27.03
C PHE A 271 -1.04 -8.91 -28.40
N ASN A 272 -0.96 -9.76 -29.42
CA ASN A 272 -0.55 -9.36 -30.78
C ASN A 272 -1.67 -8.72 -31.61
N GLY A 273 -2.94 -8.96 -31.26
CA GLY A 273 -4.09 -8.42 -31.99
C GLY A 273 -4.23 -6.90 -31.85
N SER A 274 -5.21 -6.26 -32.50
CA SER A 274 -5.48 -4.81 -32.33
C SER A 274 -6.32 -4.50 -31.08
N ARG A 275 -7.09 -5.46 -30.58
CA ARG A 275 -7.98 -5.32 -29.42
C ARG A 275 -7.24 -5.52 -28.10
N VAL A 276 -7.86 -5.06 -27.01
CA VAL A 276 -7.42 -5.37 -25.64
C VAL A 276 -7.84 -6.81 -25.32
N PRO A 277 -6.93 -7.70 -24.88
CA PRO A 277 -7.28 -9.06 -24.47
C PRO A 277 -8.41 -9.07 -23.43
N SER A 278 -9.36 -10.00 -23.57
CA SER A 278 -10.53 -10.08 -22.68
C SER A 278 -10.19 -10.46 -21.24
N CYS A 279 -9.03 -11.09 -21.03
CA CYS A 279 -8.49 -11.43 -19.71
C CYS A 279 -8.04 -10.19 -18.92
N ILE A 280 -7.75 -9.07 -19.59
CA ILE A 280 -7.37 -7.82 -18.91
C ILE A 280 -8.61 -7.23 -18.23
N LYS A 281 -8.53 -7.07 -16.91
CA LYS A 281 -9.63 -6.54 -16.10
C LYS A 281 -9.11 -5.61 -15.01
N GLU A 282 -9.79 -4.50 -14.79
CA GLU A 282 -9.49 -3.58 -13.70
C GLU A 282 -9.44 -4.32 -12.36
N PRO A 283 -8.40 -4.13 -11.52
CA PRO A 283 -8.34 -4.67 -10.18
C PRO A 283 -9.19 -3.87 -9.20
N MET A 284 -9.35 -2.58 -9.46
CA MET A 284 -10.22 -1.64 -8.74
C MET A 284 -10.59 -0.49 -9.68
N GLU A 285 -11.77 0.10 -9.46
CA GLU A 285 -12.15 1.34 -10.12
C GLU A 285 -11.18 2.48 -9.72
N PRO A 286 -10.66 3.26 -10.68
CA PRO A 286 -9.93 4.48 -10.39
C PRO A 286 -10.77 5.45 -9.56
N MET A 287 -10.16 6.08 -8.55
CA MET A 287 -10.88 6.91 -7.62
C MET A 287 -11.01 8.34 -8.13
N LYS A 288 -12.20 8.91 -7.94
CA LYS A 288 -12.46 10.35 -8.07
C LYS A 288 -11.84 11.12 -6.91
N ALA A 289 -11.86 12.45 -6.96
CA ALA A 289 -11.35 13.27 -5.86
C ALA A 289 -12.13 13.03 -4.56
N THR A 290 -13.46 13.07 -4.62
CA THR A 290 -14.36 12.83 -3.47
C THR A 290 -15.39 11.75 -3.78
N GLY A 291 -15.79 10.98 -2.76
CA GLY A 291 -16.73 9.87 -2.87
C GLY A 291 -18.17 10.20 -2.46
N ASN A 292 -18.98 9.15 -2.37
CA ASN A 292 -20.38 9.21 -1.94
C ASN A 292 -20.73 8.18 -0.84
N VAL A 293 -19.71 7.58 -0.21
CA VAL A 293 -19.87 6.60 0.87
C VAL A 293 -20.54 7.20 2.11
N LEU A 294 -20.24 8.45 2.46
CA LEU A 294 -20.91 9.12 3.58
C LEU A 294 -22.23 9.79 3.17
N PRO A 295 -23.20 9.90 4.10
CA PRO A 295 -23.19 9.34 5.46
C PRO A 295 -23.76 7.91 5.55
N ASN A 296 -24.12 7.30 4.41
CA ASN A 296 -25.01 6.13 4.41
C ASN A 296 -24.30 4.77 4.32
N HIS A 297 -23.01 4.74 4.00
CA HIS A 297 -22.19 3.52 3.86
C HIS A 297 -22.81 2.46 2.93
N GLY A 298 -23.49 2.91 1.88
CA GLY A 298 -24.28 2.03 1.01
C GLY A 298 -23.42 1.01 0.26
N ARG A 299 -23.99 -0.17 -0.05
CA ARG A 299 -23.29 -1.28 -0.72
C ARG A 299 -22.75 -0.98 -2.12
N ARG A 300 -23.23 0.08 -2.77
CA ARG A 300 -22.79 0.56 -4.09
C ARG A 300 -22.07 1.91 -4.03
N SER A 301 -21.76 2.38 -2.83
CA SER A 301 -21.04 3.63 -2.66
C SER A 301 -19.55 3.47 -2.97
N TYR A 302 -18.88 4.57 -3.24
CA TYR A 302 -17.44 4.63 -3.49
C TYR A 302 -16.80 5.74 -2.66
N SER A 303 -15.51 5.57 -2.39
CA SER A 303 -14.65 6.55 -1.75
C SER A 303 -13.87 7.34 -2.81
N GLY A 304 -13.57 8.60 -2.53
CA GLY A 304 -12.61 9.40 -3.29
C GLY A 304 -11.19 9.33 -2.72
N LEU A 305 -10.22 9.77 -3.53
CA LEU A 305 -8.80 9.89 -3.15
C LEU A 305 -8.59 10.78 -1.94
N ALA A 306 -9.46 11.78 -1.76
CA ALA A 306 -9.39 12.70 -0.65
C ALA A 306 -10.27 12.28 0.53
N ASP A 307 -10.89 11.08 0.54
CA ASP A 307 -11.81 10.71 1.63
C ASP A 307 -11.12 9.94 2.77
N GLY A 308 -9.89 9.45 2.58
CA GLY A 308 -9.22 8.54 3.53
C GLY A 308 -9.30 8.98 4.99
N PRO A 309 -8.75 10.15 5.36
CA PRO A 309 -8.82 10.65 6.72
C PRO A 309 -10.25 10.85 7.26
N LEU A 310 -11.15 11.34 6.40
CA LEU A 310 -12.56 11.53 6.74
C LEU A 310 -13.22 10.19 7.11
N LEU A 311 -12.96 9.13 6.35
CA LEU A 311 -13.51 7.79 6.60
C LEU A 311 -12.96 7.17 7.89
N VAL A 312 -11.69 7.42 8.23
CA VAL A 312 -11.12 6.95 9.50
C VAL A 312 -11.79 7.64 10.68
N ILE A 313 -11.91 8.97 10.64
CA ILE A 313 -12.52 9.75 11.73
C ILE A 313 -14.01 9.44 11.87
N ASP A 314 -14.74 9.29 10.77
CA ASP A 314 -16.14 8.90 10.77
C ASP A 314 -16.37 7.56 11.50
N GLN A 315 -15.51 6.56 11.24
CA GLN A 315 -15.60 5.26 11.89
C GLN A 315 -15.32 5.28 13.40
N MET A 316 -14.76 6.36 13.95
CA MET A 316 -14.60 6.50 15.40
C MET A 316 -15.93 6.75 16.11
N ASP A 317 -16.97 7.22 15.38
CA ASP A 317 -18.29 7.58 15.91
C ASP A 317 -18.21 8.51 17.13
N LEU A 318 -17.46 9.60 16.95
CA LEU A 318 -17.24 10.61 17.97
C LEU A 318 -18.36 11.68 17.98
N PRO A 319 -18.68 12.24 19.16
CA PRO A 319 -19.46 13.47 19.28
C PRO A 319 -18.84 14.64 18.50
N ASP A 320 -19.67 15.59 18.06
CA ASP A 320 -19.28 16.73 17.22
C ASP A 320 -18.13 17.57 17.81
N ASP A 321 -18.14 17.79 19.12
CA ASP A 321 -17.13 18.57 19.85
C ASP A 321 -15.75 17.90 19.87
N GLN A 322 -15.70 16.57 19.73
CA GLN A 322 -14.44 15.81 19.64
C GLN A 322 -14.04 15.55 18.19
N ARG A 323 -15.02 15.31 17.31
CA ARG A 323 -14.81 15.04 15.89
C ARG A 323 -14.29 16.25 15.14
N ARG A 324 -14.87 17.43 15.38
CA ARG A 324 -14.54 18.65 14.61
C ARG A 324 -13.08 19.08 14.76
N PRO A 325 -12.47 19.10 15.98
CA PRO A 325 -11.04 19.35 16.12
C PRO A 325 -10.15 18.38 15.34
N LEU A 326 -10.51 17.09 15.29
CA LEU A 326 -9.78 16.10 14.49
C LEU A 326 -9.86 16.40 12.99
N LEU A 327 -11.06 16.73 12.48
CA LEU A 327 -11.23 17.14 11.08
C LEU A 327 -10.46 18.41 10.75
N ASP A 328 -10.49 19.40 11.65
CA ASP A 328 -9.74 20.66 11.48
C ASP A 328 -8.23 20.40 11.43
N SER A 329 -7.72 19.49 12.27
CA SER A 329 -6.29 19.18 12.37
C SER A 329 -5.67 18.64 11.07
N ILE A 330 -6.48 18.05 10.20
CA ILE A 330 -6.05 17.54 8.89
C ILE A 330 -5.53 18.69 8.01
N PHE A 331 -6.14 19.87 8.14
CA PHE A 331 -5.88 21.02 7.28
C PHE A 331 -4.97 22.07 7.94
N VAL A 332 -4.36 21.74 9.08
CA VAL A 332 -3.39 22.62 9.73
C VAL A 332 -2.06 22.53 8.98
N GLU A 333 -1.62 23.66 8.44
CA GLU A 333 -0.36 23.77 7.72
C GLU A 333 0.84 23.80 8.67
N ASN A 334 1.92 23.14 8.25
CA ASN A 334 3.17 23.08 9.00
C ASN A 334 4.37 23.16 8.04
N PRO A 335 4.86 24.38 7.74
CA PRO A 335 5.95 24.59 6.79
C PRO A 335 7.23 23.80 7.13
N ALA A 336 7.54 23.65 8.42
CA ALA A 336 8.71 22.90 8.87
C ALA A 336 8.57 21.40 8.59
N GLY A 337 7.37 20.84 8.78
CA GLY A 337 7.07 19.45 8.39
C GLY A 337 7.11 19.26 6.88
N LEU A 338 6.52 20.19 6.13
CA LEU A 338 6.48 20.16 4.67
C LEU A 338 7.89 20.13 4.05
N ALA A 339 8.84 20.86 4.63
CA ALA A 339 10.23 20.93 4.17
C ALA A 339 10.93 19.56 4.14
N ASN A 340 10.51 18.60 4.99
CA ASN A 340 11.08 17.25 5.06
C ASN A 340 10.61 16.31 3.95
N MET A 341 9.63 16.72 3.13
CA MET A 341 9.18 15.94 1.98
C MET A 341 10.10 16.12 0.76
N SER A 342 10.04 15.18 -0.18
CA SER A 342 10.72 15.32 -1.47
C SER A 342 10.19 16.54 -2.24
N VAL A 343 11.04 17.11 -3.10
CA VAL A 343 10.71 18.29 -3.92
C VAL A 343 9.41 18.08 -4.71
N GLY A 344 9.20 16.88 -5.27
CA GLY A 344 7.98 16.55 -6.00
C GLY A 344 6.71 16.64 -5.13
N HIS A 345 6.72 16.04 -3.94
CA HIS A 345 5.58 16.10 -3.02
C HIS A 345 5.33 17.51 -2.48
N ARG A 346 6.38 18.31 -2.23
CA ARG A 346 6.22 19.71 -1.83
C ARG A 346 5.54 20.53 -2.91
N LYS A 347 5.97 20.40 -4.16
CA LYS A 347 5.37 21.10 -5.30
C LYS A 347 3.88 20.79 -5.44
N VAL A 348 3.51 19.50 -5.36
CA VAL A 348 2.09 19.09 -5.41
C VAL A 348 1.31 19.66 -4.22
N ALA A 349 1.90 19.67 -3.01
CA ALA A 349 1.24 20.25 -1.84
C ALA A 349 0.96 21.74 -2.00
N GLU A 350 1.93 22.50 -2.50
CA GLU A 350 1.82 23.94 -2.79
C GLU A 350 0.76 24.22 -3.87
N GLU A 351 0.76 23.45 -4.97
CA GLU A 351 -0.22 23.58 -6.05
C GLU A 351 -1.66 23.28 -5.59
N MET A 352 -1.82 22.34 -4.65
CA MET A 352 -3.12 21.94 -4.13
C MET A 352 -3.63 22.83 -2.99
N GLN A 353 -2.76 23.65 -2.39
CA GLN A 353 -3.08 24.48 -1.22
C GLN A 353 -4.39 25.28 -1.38
N PRO A 354 -4.65 25.98 -2.51
CA PRO A 354 -5.86 26.80 -2.67
C PRO A 354 -7.16 25.99 -2.62
N ARG A 355 -7.07 24.67 -2.78
CA ARG A 355 -8.22 23.77 -2.80
C ARG A 355 -8.57 23.23 -1.42
N PHE A 356 -7.65 23.28 -0.45
CA PHE A 356 -7.84 22.62 0.84
C PHE A 356 -8.92 23.23 1.72
N GLU A 357 -9.13 24.55 1.67
CA GLU A 357 -10.24 25.17 2.40
C GLU A 357 -11.60 24.67 1.90
N ARG A 358 -11.75 24.49 0.59
CA ARG A 358 -12.97 23.92 0.01
C ARG A 358 -13.14 22.46 0.43
N LEU A 359 -12.05 21.69 0.50
CA LEU A 359 -12.08 20.29 0.93
C LEU A 359 -12.41 20.15 2.42
N LYS A 360 -11.90 21.06 3.26
CA LYS A 360 -12.25 21.15 4.68
C LYS A 360 -13.75 21.35 4.88
N ASN A 361 -14.35 22.25 4.11
CA ASN A 361 -15.79 22.48 4.13
C ASN A 361 -16.59 21.26 3.65
N TYR A 362 -16.06 20.49 2.70
CA TYR A 362 -16.62 19.18 2.34
C TYR A 362 -16.59 18.22 3.55
N TYR A 363 -15.44 18.06 4.23
CA TYR A 363 -15.30 17.17 5.38
C TYR A 363 -16.30 17.50 6.50
N ILE A 364 -16.30 18.76 6.95
CA ILE A 364 -17.19 19.22 8.03
C ILE A 364 -18.65 19.02 7.63
N GLY A 365 -19.01 19.28 6.37
CA GLY A 365 -20.38 19.12 5.93
C GLY A 365 -20.80 17.66 5.73
N MET A 366 -19.88 16.75 5.34
CA MET A 366 -20.18 15.32 5.21
C MET A 366 -20.42 14.63 6.55
N THR A 367 -19.89 15.16 7.65
CA THR A 367 -20.17 14.68 9.01
C THR A 367 -21.24 15.52 9.75
N GLY A 368 -21.79 16.54 9.08
CA GLY A 368 -22.74 17.50 9.68
C GLY A 368 -24.19 17.01 9.70
N ARG A 369 -25.15 17.95 9.78
CA ARG A 369 -26.59 17.67 9.68
C ARG A 369 -27.08 17.73 8.23
N MET A 370 -28.33 17.31 7.99
CA MET A 370 -28.95 17.17 6.65
C MET A 370 -28.64 18.29 5.64
N TRP A 371 -28.77 19.56 6.01
CA TRP A 371 -28.46 20.70 5.12
C TRP A 371 -26.96 20.82 4.80
N GLN A 372 -26.10 20.56 5.79
CA GLN A 372 -24.64 20.58 5.62
C GLN A 372 -24.19 19.44 4.71
N HIS A 373 -24.80 18.26 4.80
CA HIS A 373 -24.55 17.15 3.89
C HIS A 373 -24.88 17.50 2.43
N TRP A 374 -26.03 18.15 2.20
CA TRP A 374 -26.41 18.57 0.86
C TRP A 374 -25.39 19.56 0.27
N ARG A 375 -24.96 20.57 1.05
CA ARG A 375 -23.91 21.50 0.63
C ARG A 375 -22.58 20.80 0.36
N ALA A 376 -22.18 19.86 1.23
CA ALA A 376 -20.96 19.09 1.04
C ALA A 376 -21.01 18.26 -0.26
N ARG A 377 -22.15 17.63 -0.56
CA ARG A 377 -22.32 16.91 -1.84
C ARG A 377 -22.14 17.82 -3.06
N LEU A 378 -22.64 19.05 -3.01
CA LEU A 378 -22.39 20.02 -4.08
C LEU A 378 -20.91 20.39 -4.20
N ILE A 379 -20.22 20.58 -3.06
CA ILE A 379 -18.78 20.82 -3.04
C ILE A 379 -18.02 19.66 -3.67
N GLY A 380 -18.31 18.42 -3.25
CA GLY A 380 -17.67 17.20 -3.76
C GLY A 380 -17.90 17.00 -5.27
N THR A 381 -19.13 17.20 -5.75
CA THR A 381 -19.42 17.20 -7.20
C THR A 381 -18.57 18.24 -7.93
N GLY A 382 -18.44 19.44 -7.36
CA GLY A 382 -17.58 20.49 -7.91
C GLY A 382 -16.10 20.11 -7.96
N PHE A 383 -15.57 19.40 -6.96
CA PHE A 383 -14.20 18.85 -6.99
C PHE A 383 -14.02 17.83 -8.12
N ASN A 384 -14.98 16.92 -8.26
CA ASN A 384 -14.94 15.90 -9.30
C ASN A 384 -15.11 16.51 -10.71
N TRP A 385 -15.81 17.63 -10.85
CA TRP A 385 -15.95 18.35 -12.13
C TRP A 385 -14.79 19.29 -12.44
N ALA A 386 -14.01 19.72 -11.45
CA ALA A 386 -12.88 20.64 -11.61
C ALA A 386 -11.66 20.00 -12.32
N GLY A 387 -11.83 18.86 -13.00
CA GLY A 387 -10.80 18.24 -13.83
C GLY A 387 -9.74 17.48 -13.06
N ILE A 388 -9.97 17.11 -11.79
CA ILE A 388 -9.10 16.14 -11.10
C ILE A 388 -9.34 14.79 -11.77
N ALA A 389 -8.36 14.33 -12.54
CA ALA A 389 -8.44 13.04 -13.23
C ALA A 389 -8.65 11.90 -12.23
N GLU A 390 -9.47 10.92 -12.61
CA GLU A 390 -9.59 9.68 -11.86
C GLU A 390 -8.22 9.01 -11.78
N ASN A 391 -7.81 8.64 -10.58
CA ASN A 391 -6.45 8.19 -10.32
C ASN A 391 -6.45 7.00 -9.36
N TYR A 392 -5.37 6.24 -9.38
CA TYR A 392 -5.06 5.17 -8.46
C TYR A 392 -3.74 5.54 -7.81
N SER A 393 -3.70 6.62 -7.03
CA SER A 393 -2.50 6.98 -6.26
C SER A 393 -2.13 5.84 -5.30
N PRO A 394 -0.89 5.76 -4.77
CA PRO A 394 -0.55 4.76 -3.77
C PRO A 394 -1.55 4.67 -2.61
N THR A 395 -2.06 5.81 -2.14
CA THR A 395 -3.07 5.90 -1.07
C THR A 395 -4.42 5.31 -1.47
N SER A 396 -4.78 5.26 -2.76
CA SER A 396 -6.07 4.73 -3.20
C SER A 396 -6.29 3.28 -2.80
N TYR A 397 -5.23 2.47 -2.75
CA TYR A 397 -5.30 1.07 -2.32
C TYR A 397 -5.69 0.95 -0.84
N LEU A 398 -5.13 1.80 0.02
CA LEU A 398 -5.50 1.87 1.43
C LEU A 398 -6.93 2.37 1.57
N ILE A 399 -7.30 3.46 0.89
CA ILE A 399 -8.64 4.05 0.98
C ILE A 399 -9.72 3.04 0.53
N ASN A 400 -9.45 2.22 -0.48
CA ASN A 400 -10.41 1.22 -0.94
C ASN A 400 -10.74 0.21 0.17
N SER A 401 -9.77 -0.13 1.02
CA SER A 401 -9.98 -1.02 2.17
C SER A 401 -10.87 -0.41 3.26
N LEU A 402 -11.02 0.91 3.29
CA LEU A 402 -11.86 1.63 4.26
C LEU A 402 -13.35 1.56 3.91
N LEU A 403 -13.72 1.10 2.71
CA LEU A 403 -15.11 0.85 2.36
C LEU A 403 -15.72 -0.22 3.28
N PRO A 404 -17.05 -0.22 3.50
CA PRO A 404 -17.71 -1.27 4.26
C PRO A 404 -17.39 -2.68 3.72
N ALA A 405 -17.26 -3.67 4.60
CA ALA A 405 -16.84 -5.03 4.21
C ALA A 405 -17.77 -5.70 3.17
N ASN A 406 -19.06 -5.33 3.18
CA ASN A 406 -20.10 -5.79 2.27
C ASN A 406 -20.33 -4.86 1.06
N ASN A 407 -19.48 -3.84 0.86
CA ASN A 407 -19.53 -2.94 -0.29
C ASN A 407 -18.96 -3.65 -1.53
N ASN A 408 -19.68 -3.55 -2.65
CA ASN A 408 -19.34 -4.19 -3.91
C ASN A 408 -18.07 -3.60 -4.55
N ASN A 409 -17.72 -2.36 -4.23
CA ASN A 409 -16.55 -1.64 -4.75
C ASN A 409 -15.29 -1.87 -3.88
N ARG A 410 -15.43 -2.55 -2.74
CA ARG A 410 -14.28 -2.93 -1.90
C ARG A 410 -13.58 -4.14 -2.47
N THR A 411 -12.43 -3.90 -3.07
CA THR A 411 -11.57 -4.90 -3.71
C THR A 411 -10.26 -5.12 -2.95
N MET A 412 -9.99 -4.33 -1.91
CA MET A 412 -8.75 -4.39 -1.13
C MET A 412 -9.05 -4.55 0.37
N ASP A 413 -8.14 -5.20 1.09
CA ASP A 413 -8.14 -5.29 2.55
C ASP A 413 -6.75 -4.88 3.11
N TYR A 414 -6.74 -4.20 4.25
CA TYR A 414 -5.51 -3.91 4.98
C TYR A 414 -5.05 -5.16 5.75
N VAL A 415 -3.83 -5.63 5.53
CA VAL A 415 -3.31 -6.82 6.24
C VAL A 415 -2.64 -6.42 7.54
N ALA A 416 -1.57 -5.63 7.44
CA ALA A 416 -0.74 -5.22 8.56
C ALA A 416 0.19 -4.07 8.16
N THR A 417 0.86 -3.49 9.15
CA THR A 417 1.99 -2.56 9.02
C THR A 417 3.22 -3.22 9.60
N VAL A 418 4.25 -3.39 8.78
CA VAL A 418 5.56 -3.84 9.25
C VAL A 418 6.26 -2.66 9.90
N VAL A 419 6.73 -2.84 11.13
CA VAL A 419 7.62 -1.93 11.84
C VAL A 419 9.01 -2.56 11.81
N ILE A 420 9.93 -1.93 11.08
CA ILE A 420 11.25 -2.48 10.82
C ILE A 420 12.23 -1.92 11.87
N GLU A 421 12.87 -2.82 12.62
CA GLU A 421 13.88 -2.51 13.64
C GLU A 421 15.29 -2.98 13.28
#